data_AF-A0ABD2VDS5-F1
#
_entry.id   AF-A0ABD2VDS5-F1
#
_cell.length_a   1.000
_cell.length_b   1.000
_cell.length_c   1.000
_cell.angle_alpha   90.00
_cell.angle_beta   90.00
_cell.angle_gamma   90.00
#
_symmetry.space_group_name_H-M   'P 1'
#
loop_
_entity.id
_entity.type
_entity.pdbx_description
1 polymer ?
#
loop_
_entity_poly.entity_id
_entity_poly.type
_entity_poly.pdbx_seq_one_letter_code
_entity_poly.pdbx_strand_id
1 'polypeptide(L)'
;MGCAASVYQVGKKKKKKGIIPEVSIFVPSMRVPAQCDLQRTLKGLIPKDLADKLTFIRNQILLIAQDTDVSAIDELQKALEEYLSLLVGLTRKEFGIQELTGFKWKNLEDGQEETSVANSWFELLSVLHMMAMLTLVEANMKLIPKDIAMTERAVSGDCMRDTVDLLLKASGYLDFCVQDVLVHLPPDIKNKLPKDLHQGILEATSNQALAQGTEIQLGLALESQNATLSVKRRLACEAVSYYAQTLCFLSGDNNFHGTAKKHLLFIKWKYLEAKAAAYYYHGIIIDKGTEPSCHVSAVCCFLAAEELLTESKKASLSFCLAEPVTRTPPAWGVMKHLNKKVPETAAKKSQMYGYLLDQEKDLRVLPDLPEFQLSLKPEDYTLPEADSTWDIPGQSLKEHLKDGEETD
;
A
#
# COMPACT_ATOMS: atom_id res chain seq x y z
N MET A 1 51.06 32.11 -0.55
CA MET A 1 50.97 30.84 0.22
C MET A 1 50.16 31.13 1.48
N GLY A 2 49.01 30.56 1.79
CA GLY A 2 48.06 29.70 1.09
C GLY A 2 46.74 29.86 1.85
N CYS A 3 45.64 30.15 1.15
CA CYS A 3 44.30 30.19 1.72
C CYS A 3 43.74 28.76 1.66
N ALA A 4 43.40 28.17 2.81
CA ALA A 4 42.73 26.89 2.86
C ALA A 4 41.21 27.11 2.85
N ALA A 5 40.58 26.71 1.74
CA ALA A 5 39.15 26.63 1.60
C ALA A 5 38.59 25.52 2.51
N SER A 6 37.64 25.88 3.37
CA SER A 6 36.84 24.94 4.17
C SER A 6 35.82 24.26 3.25
N VAL A 7 36.00 22.95 3.05
CA VAL A 7 35.05 22.08 2.34
C VAL A 7 33.85 21.84 3.27
N TYR A 8 32.71 22.43 2.94
CA TYR A 8 31.43 22.07 3.54
C TYR A 8 31.08 20.62 3.17
N GLN A 9 31.18 19.71 4.14
CA GLN A 9 30.67 18.36 4.00
C GLN A 9 29.14 18.37 4.00
N VAL A 10 28.60 17.82 2.91
CA VAL A 10 27.20 17.52 2.64
C VAL A 10 26.61 16.64 3.76
N GLY A 11 25.55 17.15 4.40
CA GLY A 11 24.30 16.42 4.61
C GLY A 11 24.34 15.04 5.28
N LYS A 12 25.16 14.80 6.31
CA LYS A 12 24.87 13.69 7.25
C LYS A 12 23.90 14.18 8.32
N LYS A 13 22.59 14.00 8.07
CA LYS A 13 21.55 14.18 9.10
C LYS A 13 21.97 13.41 10.35
N LYS A 14 21.94 14.10 11.50
CA LYS A 14 22.10 13.50 12.83
C LYS A 14 21.19 12.27 12.91
N LYS A 15 21.76 11.08 13.06
CA LYS A 15 21.02 9.86 13.40
C LYS A 15 20.17 10.17 14.65
N LYS A 16 18.85 10.39 14.49
CA LYS A 16 17.90 10.22 15.60
C LYS A 16 18.24 8.84 16.18
N LYS A 17 18.53 8.74 17.49
CA LYS A 17 18.89 7.48 18.14
C LYS A 17 17.91 6.39 17.70
N GLY A 18 18.45 5.28 17.22
CA GLY A 18 17.73 4.25 16.45
C GLY A 18 16.57 3.61 17.19
N ILE A 19 15.35 4.08 16.90
CA ILE A 19 14.12 3.35 17.17
C ILE A 19 13.81 2.58 15.89
N ILE A 20 13.87 1.25 15.96
CA ILE A 20 13.48 0.39 14.84
C ILE A 20 11.96 0.53 14.68
N PRO A 21 11.46 0.89 13.49
CA PRO A 21 10.04 1.17 13.29
C PRO A 21 9.19 -0.10 13.44
N GLU A 22 8.01 0.07 14.03
CA GLU A 22 6.96 -0.93 14.10
C GLU A 22 6.04 -0.82 12.88
N VAL A 23 5.56 -1.95 12.36
CA VAL A 23 4.73 -1.99 11.15
C VAL A 23 3.43 -2.74 11.45
N SER A 24 2.31 -2.06 11.31
CA SER A 24 0.95 -2.64 11.33
C SER A 24 0.33 -2.62 9.93
N ILE A 25 0.52 -1.54 9.18
CA ILE A 25 0.29 -1.42 7.74
C ILE A 25 1.64 -1.23 7.07
N PHE A 26 1.98 -2.12 6.13
CA PHE A 26 3.24 -2.01 5.41
C PHE A 26 3.08 -1.07 4.22
N VAL A 27 4.01 -0.13 4.11
CA VAL A 27 4.11 0.78 2.96
C VAL A 27 5.25 0.23 2.11
N PRO A 28 4.99 -0.31 0.90
CA PRO A 28 6.02 -0.91 0.09
C PRO A 28 7.15 0.06 -0.21
N SER A 29 6.94 1.07 -1.06
CA SER A 29 7.97 2.07 -1.34
C SER A 29 7.34 3.43 -1.58
N MET A 30 8.00 4.50 -1.14
CA MET A 30 7.51 5.86 -1.33
C MET A 30 8.55 6.69 -2.10
N ARG A 31 8.10 7.31 -3.20
CA ARG A 31 8.89 8.27 -3.96
C ARG A 31 8.52 9.69 -3.57
N VAL A 32 9.50 10.58 -3.61
CA VAL A 32 9.33 12.01 -3.42
C VAL A 32 9.86 12.75 -4.64
N PRO A 33 9.32 13.94 -4.97
CA PRO A 33 9.85 14.70 -6.08
C PRO A 33 11.33 15.06 -5.83
N ALA A 34 12.04 15.31 -6.91
CA ALA A 34 13.37 15.91 -6.92
C ALA A 34 13.36 17.19 -7.76
N GLN A 35 14.38 18.02 -7.63
CA GLN A 35 14.42 19.33 -8.29
C GLN A 35 14.28 19.19 -9.82
N CYS A 36 13.32 19.91 -10.41
CA CYS A 36 13.18 20.05 -11.85
C CYS A 36 12.90 21.51 -12.23
N ASP A 37 13.33 21.92 -13.41
CA ASP A 37 13.17 23.30 -13.91
C ASP A 37 11.91 23.43 -14.79
N LEU A 38 10.75 23.40 -14.14
CA LEU A 38 9.43 23.56 -14.78
C LEU A 38 9.31 24.93 -15.45
N GLN A 39 9.72 25.98 -14.75
CA GLN A 39 9.58 27.35 -15.20
C GLN A 39 10.31 27.59 -16.53
N ARG A 40 11.54 27.09 -16.68
CA ARG A 40 12.27 27.18 -17.95
C ARG A 40 11.61 26.38 -19.06
N THR A 41 11.16 25.16 -18.76
CA THR A 41 10.66 24.23 -19.77
C THR A 41 9.30 24.64 -20.33
N LEU A 42 8.45 25.23 -19.49
CA LEU A 42 7.09 25.65 -19.85
C LEU A 42 7.02 27.12 -20.28
N LYS A 43 8.15 27.84 -20.26
CA LYS A 43 8.21 29.27 -20.59
C LYS A 43 7.71 29.53 -22.01
N GLY A 44 6.69 30.40 -22.13
CA GLY A 44 6.12 30.77 -23.42
C GLY A 44 5.17 29.73 -24.03
N LEU A 45 5.01 28.57 -23.38
CA LEU A 45 4.08 27.52 -23.81
C LEU A 45 2.75 27.59 -23.05
N ILE A 46 2.79 28.08 -21.81
CA ILE A 46 1.63 28.30 -20.95
C ILE A 46 1.71 29.71 -20.31
N PRO A 47 0.58 30.24 -19.79
CA PRO A 47 0.58 31.50 -19.05
C PRO A 47 1.64 31.52 -17.94
N LYS A 48 2.35 32.64 -17.80
CA LYS A 48 3.44 32.77 -16.82
C LYS A 48 2.98 32.46 -15.41
N ASP A 49 1.82 32.99 -15.01
CA ASP A 49 1.28 32.78 -13.66
C ASP A 49 1.00 31.30 -13.36
N LEU A 50 0.58 30.54 -14.38
CA LEU A 50 0.37 29.09 -14.27
C LEU A 50 1.71 28.33 -14.15
N ALA A 51 2.72 28.69 -14.95
CA ALA A 51 4.06 28.11 -14.84
C ALA A 51 4.71 28.40 -13.47
N ASP A 52 4.53 29.63 -12.96
CA ASP A 52 5.01 30.05 -11.66
C ASP A 52 4.28 29.29 -10.54
N LYS A 53 2.96 29.12 -10.62
CA LYS A 53 2.16 28.35 -9.65
C LYS A 53 2.53 26.86 -9.64
N LEU A 54 2.64 26.21 -10.81
CA LEU A 54 3.11 24.82 -10.95
C LEU A 54 4.48 24.63 -10.27
N THR A 55 5.41 25.54 -10.55
CA THR A 55 6.76 25.49 -9.98
C THR A 55 6.74 25.71 -8.47
N PHE A 56 5.95 26.66 -7.99
CA PHE A 56 5.81 26.98 -6.57
C PHE A 56 5.29 25.78 -5.76
N ILE A 57 4.15 25.20 -6.15
CA ILE A 57 3.54 24.10 -5.40
C ILE A 57 4.43 22.86 -5.45
N ARG A 58 5.01 22.53 -6.61
CA ARG A 58 5.91 21.37 -6.70
C ARG A 58 7.14 21.53 -5.81
N ASN A 59 7.70 22.75 -5.73
CA ASN A 59 8.81 23.05 -4.80
C ASN A 59 8.36 22.99 -3.33
N GLN A 60 7.14 23.41 -3.02
CA GLN A 60 6.57 23.28 -1.68
C GLN A 60 6.42 21.80 -1.28
N ILE A 61 5.87 20.95 -2.15
CA ILE A 61 5.79 19.49 -1.95
C ILE A 61 7.18 18.92 -1.71
N LEU A 62 8.17 19.29 -2.54
CA LEU A 62 9.57 18.85 -2.39
C LEU A 62 10.14 19.21 -1.01
N LEU A 63 9.91 20.43 -0.53
CA LEU A 63 10.42 20.88 0.77
C LEU A 63 9.76 20.12 1.92
N ILE A 64 8.42 20.01 1.91
CA ILE A 64 7.67 19.29 2.94
C ILE A 64 8.04 17.79 2.95
N ALA A 65 8.23 17.20 1.77
CA ALA A 65 8.61 15.79 1.60
C ALA A 65 10.04 15.46 2.06
N GLN A 66 10.94 16.44 2.14
CA GLN A 66 12.32 16.25 2.61
C GLN A 66 12.44 16.27 4.15
N ASP A 67 11.49 16.91 4.81
CA ASP A 67 11.45 17.11 6.25
C ASP A 67 10.37 16.30 6.95
N THR A 68 9.75 15.33 6.25
CA THR A 68 8.54 14.63 6.70
C THR A 68 8.75 13.90 8.02
N ASP A 69 8.48 14.63 9.11
CA ASP A 69 7.94 14.08 10.33
C ASP A 69 6.43 13.88 10.13
N VAL A 70 5.85 13.03 10.95
CA VAL A 70 4.44 12.64 10.97
C VAL A 70 3.49 13.82 10.85
N SER A 71 3.83 14.95 11.45
CA SER A 71 2.98 16.15 11.54
C SER A 71 2.74 16.84 10.20
N ALA A 72 3.50 16.51 9.16
CA ALA A 72 3.42 17.19 7.87
C ALA A 72 2.55 16.45 6.84
N ILE A 73 1.97 15.29 7.17
CA ILE A 73 1.20 14.48 6.22
C ILE A 73 -0.02 15.23 5.68
N ASP A 74 -0.79 15.89 6.55
CA ASP A 74 -1.99 16.65 6.14
C ASP A 74 -1.65 17.83 5.23
N GLU A 75 -0.60 18.58 5.57
CA GLU A 75 -0.09 19.70 4.78
C GLU A 75 0.40 19.23 3.40
N LEU A 76 1.05 18.07 3.36
CA LEU A 76 1.57 17.46 2.14
C LEU A 76 0.45 16.92 1.23
N GLN A 77 -0.55 16.24 1.80
CA GLN A 77 -1.74 15.79 1.06
C GLN A 77 -2.46 16.97 0.42
N LYS A 78 -2.68 18.05 1.18
CA LYS A 78 -3.31 19.27 0.66
C LYS A 78 -2.52 19.90 -0.50
N ALA A 79 -1.18 19.96 -0.37
CA ALA A 79 -0.34 20.49 -1.44
C ALA A 79 -0.37 19.60 -2.71
N LEU A 80 -0.45 18.26 -2.53
CA LEU A 80 -0.59 17.32 -3.64
C LEU A 80 -1.96 17.47 -4.34
N GLU A 81 -3.05 17.63 -3.59
CA GLU A 81 -4.38 17.90 -4.16
C GLU A 81 -4.42 19.21 -4.96
N GLU A 82 -3.82 20.28 -4.44
CA GLU A 82 -3.71 21.55 -5.17
C GLU A 82 -2.87 21.37 -6.44
N TYR A 83 -1.74 20.66 -6.35
CA TYR A 83 -0.89 20.38 -7.51
C TYR A 83 -1.60 19.54 -8.58
N LEU A 84 -2.42 18.55 -8.20
CA LEU A 84 -3.18 17.72 -9.13
C LEU A 84 -4.09 18.56 -10.02
N SER A 85 -4.80 19.54 -9.47
CA SER A 85 -5.66 20.43 -10.27
C SER A 85 -4.92 21.18 -11.38
N LEU A 86 -3.63 21.51 -11.16
CA LEU A 86 -2.79 22.12 -12.18
C LEU A 86 -2.25 21.08 -13.16
N LEU A 87 -1.87 19.90 -12.64
CA LEU A 87 -1.22 18.83 -13.39
C LEU A 87 -2.15 18.19 -14.42
N VAL A 88 -3.46 18.11 -14.15
CA VAL A 88 -4.47 17.61 -15.09
C VAL A 88 -4.44 18.39 -16.42
N GLY A 89 -4.14 19.69 -16.41
CA GLY A 89 -4.00 20.44 -17.65
C GLY A 89 -2.75 20.03 -18.45
N LEU A 90 -1.64 19.71 -17.78
CA LEU A 90 -0.41 19.23 -18.43
C LEU A 90 -0.59 17.85 -19.11
N THR A 91 -1.61 17.09 -18.74
CA THR A 91 -1.94 15.81 -19.38
C THR A 91 -2.93 15.95 -20.55
N ARG A 92 -3.42 17.14 -20.87
CA ARG A 92 -4.30 17.33 -22.04
C ARG A 92 -3.52 17.33 -23.35
N LYS A 93 -3.93 16.47 -24.30
CA LYS A 93 -3.27 16.33 -25.61
C LYS A 93 -3.33 17.60 -26.45
N GLU A 94 -4.38 18.41 -26.27
CA GLU A 94 -4.64 19.63 -27.03
C GLU A 94 -3.55 20.70 -26.90
N PHE A 95 -2.83 20.72 -25.77
CA PHE A 95 -1.72 21.64 -25.55
C PHE A 95 -0.39 21.14 -26.11
N GLY A 96 -0.25 19.85 -26.44
CA GLY A 96 0.99 19.31 -27.02
C GLY A 96 2.23 19.38 -26.13
N ILE A 97 2.06 19.62 -24.82
CA ILE A 97 3.17 19.81 -23.86
C ILE A 97 3.49 18.57 -22.99
N GLN A 98 2.82 17.44 -23.26
CA GLN A 98 2.89 16.23 -22.42
C GLN A 98 4.30 15.67 -22.25
N GLU A 99 5.16 15.78 -23.26
CA GLU A 99 6.48 15.13 -23.28
C GLU A 99 7.64 16.13 -23.17
N LEU A 100 7.35 17.39 -22.84
CA LEU A 100 8.35 18.46 -22.85
C LEU A 100 9.16 18.53 -21.55
N THR A 101 8.54 18.19 -20.42
CA THR A 101 9.17 18.32 -19.10
C THR A 101 9.70 16.99 -18.58
N GLY A 102 11.01 16.93 -18.36
CA GLY A 102 11.67 15.86 -17.59
C GLY A 102 11.37 15.95 -16.10
N PHE A 103 10.39 15.18 -15.65
CA PHE A 103 10.01 15.10 -14.25
C PHE A 103 10.91 14.15 -13.48
N LYS A 104 11.38 14.62 -12.31
CA LYS A 104 12.37 13.93 -11.50
C LYS A 104 11.80 13.49 -10.16
N TRP A 105 12.01 12.22 -9.83
CA TRP A 105 11.54 11.57 -8.60
C TRP A 105 12.59 10.62 -8.05
N LYS A 106 12.75 10.60 -6.73
CA LYS A 106 13.69 9.71 -6.03
C LYS A 106 12.97 8.83 -5.02
N ASN A 107 13.48 7.63 -4.84
CA ASN A 107 13.02 6.72 -3.81
C ASN A 107 13.55 7.16 -2.42
N LEU A 108 12.70 7.15 -1.39
CA LEU A 108 13.10 7.52 -0.03
C LEU A 108 13.98 6.46 0.67
N GLU A 109 13.82 5.20 0.32
CA GLU A 109 14.48 4.07 0.99
C GLU A 109 15.91 3.89 0.47
N ASP A 110 16.08 3.92 -0.85
CA ASP A 110 17.37 3.69 -1.49
C ASP A 110 18.18 4.97 -1.72
N GLY A 111 17.54 6.15 -1.76
CA GLY A 111 18.16 7.49 -1.82
C GLY A 111 19.09 7.79 -3.00
N GLN A 112 19.49 6.79 -3.78
CA GLN A 112 20.50 6.89 -4.84
C GLN A 112 19.92 6.82 -6.26
N GLU A 113 18.73 6.24 -6.44
CA GLU A 113 18.09 6.13 -7.75
C GLU A 113 17.08 7.27 -7.98
N GLU A 114 17.58 8.38 -8.52
CA GLU A 114 16.75 9.41 -9.14
C GLU A 114 16.31 8.94 -10.53
N THR A 115 15.00 8.99 -10.79
CA THR A 115 14.43 8.70 -12.11
C THR A 115 13.96 10.01 -12.73
N SER A 116 14.28 10.19 -14.01
CA SER A 116 13.86 11.35 -14.80
C SER A 116 13.09 10.85 -16.03
N VAL A 117 11.81 11.20 -16.14
CA VAL A 117 10.96 10.83 -17.29
C VAL A 117 10.29 12.07 -17.85
N ALA A 118 10.41 12.27 -19.16
CA ALA A 118 9.81 13.39 -19.86
C ALA A 118 8.35 13.10 -20.24
N ASN A 119 7.45 13.06 -19.25
CA ASN A 119 6.04 12.77 -19.51
C ASN A 119 5.10 13.26 -18.38
N SER A 120 4.05 14.03 -18.68
CA SER A 120 3.10 14.54 -17.69
C SER A 120 2.25 13.44 -17.04
N TRP A 121 1.94 12.35 -17.75
CA TRP A 121 1.24 11.21 -17.15
C TRP A 121 2.13 10.47 -16.14
N PHE A 122 3.45 10.49 -16.33
CA PHE A 122 4.37 9.95 -15.33
C PHE A 122 4.43 10.83 -14.06
N GLU A 123 4.40 12.15 -14.19
CA GLU A 123 4.27 13.04 -13.02
C GLU A 123 2.94 12.76 -12.29
N LEU A 124 1.83 12.63 -13.03
CA LEU A 124 0.52 12.34 -12.46
C LEU A 124 0.50 11.00 -11.71
N LEU A 125 1.05 9.95 -12.33
CA LEU A 125 1.24 8.65 -11.70
C LEU A 125 2.04 8.76 -10.39
N SER A 126 3.13 9.53 -10.41
CA SER A 126 4.03 9.66 -9.26
C SER A 126 3.37 10.43 -8.11
N VAL A 127 2.59 11.46 -8.41
CA VAL A 127 1.80 12.24 -7.43
C VAL A 127 0.73 11.37 -6.77
N LEU A 128 -0.09 10.67 -7.57
CA LEU A 128 -1.14 9.79 -7.05
C LEU A 128 -0.57 8.62 -6.24
N HIS A 129 0.53 8.02 -6.70
CA HIS A 129 1.25 7.02 -5.94
C HIS A 129 1.75 7.57 -4.60
N MET A 130 2.33 8.76 -4.58
CA MET A 130 2.76 9.41 -3.32
C MET A 130 1.58 9.66 -2.38
N MET A 131 0.44 10.12 -2.89
CA MET A 131 -0.79 10.30 -2.09
C MET A 131 -1.24 8.97 -1.48
N ALA A 132 -1.26 7.88 -2.25
CA ALA A 132 -1.59 6.55 -1.75
C ALA A 132 -0.63 6.10 -0.65
N MET A 133 0.68 6.27 -0.84
CA MET A 133 1.67 5.86 0.15
C MET A 133 1.54 6.66 1.44
N LEU A 134 1.30 7.97 1.36
CA LEU A 134 1.05 8.82 2.52
C LEU A 134 -0.22 8.40 3.28
N THR A 135 -1.28 8.03 2.56
CA THR A 135 -2.51 7.50 3.17
C THR A 135 -2.26 6.16 3.89
N LEU A 136 -1.43 5.27 3.33
CA LEU A 136 -1.01 4.04 4.02
C LEU A 136 -0.13 4.33 5.26
N VAL A 137 0.74 5.33 5.20
CA VAL A 137 1.52 5.78 6.36
C VAL A 137 0.56 6.24 7.47
N GLU A 138 -0.43 7.08 7.15
CA GLU A 138 -1.42 7.56 8.10
C GLU A 138 -2.22 6.41 8.72
N ALA A 139 -2.64 5.43 7.91
CA ALA A 139 -3.30 4.22 8.36
C ALA A 139 -2.43 3.41 9.34
N ASN A 140 -1.13 3.23 9.03
CA ASN A 140 -0.18 2.58 9.93
C ASN A 140 -0.10 3.30 11.28
N MET A 141 -0.09 4.62 11.25
CA MET A 141 0.05 5.49 12.41
C MET A 141 -1.15 5.46 13.34
N LYS A 142 -2.36 5.35 12.79
CA LYS A 142 -3.58 5.16 13.58
C LYS A 142 -3.50 3.88 14.43
N LEU A 143 -2.92 2.81 13.90
CA LEU A 143 -2.83 1.51 14.58
C LEU A 143 -1.66 1.36 15.56
N ILE A 144 -0.68 2.26 15.55
CA ILE A 144 0.49 2.20 16.44
C ILE A 144 0.31 3.21 17.58
N PRO A 145 0.20 2.76 18.85
CA PRO A 145 0.08 3.66 19.99
C PRO A 145 1.28 4.61 20.07
N LYS A 146 1.01 5.90 20.32
CA LYS A 146 2.06 6.92 20.50
C LYS A 146 2.83 6.77 21.81
N ASP A 147 2.28 6.05 22.79
CA ASP A 147 2.87 5.88 24.11
C ASP A 147 3.49 4.48 24.28
N ILE A 148 4.82 4.46 24.35
CA ILE A 148 5.65 3.25 24.47
C ILE A 148 5.48 2.61 25.87
N ALA A 149 4.94 3.35 26.84
CA ALA A 149 4.78 2.88 28.22
C ALA A 149 3.67 1.82 28.40
N MET A 150 2.80 1.64 27.41
CA MET A 150 1.72 0.66 27.50
C MET A 150 2.20 -0.74 27.11
N THR A 151 2.14 -1.67 28.07
CA THR A 151 2.44 -3.10 27.85
C THR A 151 1.44 -3.79 26.92
N GLU A 152 0.23 -3.23 26.77
CA GLU A 152 -0.82 -3.73 25.88
C GLU A 152 -1.17 -2.71 24.79
N ARG A 153 -1.18 -3.17 23.53
CA ARG A 153 -1.68 -2.38 22.40
C ARG A 153 -3.20 -2.26 22.48
N ALA A 154 -3.69 -1.07 22.84
CA ALA A 154 -5.10 -0.72 22.78
C ALA A 154 -5.36 0.17 21.56
N VAL A 155 -6.14 -0.33 20.60
CA VAL A 155 -6.62 0.43 19.43
C VAL A 155 -8.13 0.51 19.56
N SER A 156 -8.71 1.72 19.48
CA SER A 156 -10.17 1.89 19.59
C SER A 156 -10.88 1.42 18.32
N GLY A 157 -12.16 1.05 18.44
CA GLY A 157 -13.00 0.69 17.29
C GLY A 157 -13.19 1.85 16.29
N ASP A 158 -13.18 3.10 16.75
CA ASP A 158 -13.18 4.29 15.86
C ASP A 158 -11.90 4.35 15.04
N CYS A 159 -10.75 4.18 15.70
CA CYS A 159 -9.46 4.16 15.03
C CYS A 159 -9.36 3.05 13.97
N MET A 160 -9.91 1.87 14.28
CA MET A 160 -10.01 0.77 13.31
C MET A 160 -10.88 1.14 12.10
N ARG A 161 -12.04 1.78 12.31
CA ARG A 161 -12.92 2.22 11.20
C ARG A 161 -12.23 3.27 10.32
N ASP A 162 -11.66 4.31 10.93
CA ASP A 162 -10.88 5.32 10.20
C ASP A 162 -9.75 4.67 9.38
N THR A 163 -9.09 3.65 9.94
CA THR A 163 -8.03 2.93 9.24
C THR A 163 -8.58 2.18 8.03
N VAL A 164 -9.76 1.57 8.12
CA VAL A 164 -10.41 0.93 6.97
C VAL A 164 -10.67 1.98 5.89
N ASP A 165 -11.23 3.14 6.24
CA ASP A 165 -11.51 4.21 5.28
C ASP A 165 -10.24 4.69 4.57
N LEU A 166 -9.14 4.90 5.31
CA LEU A 166 -7.84 5.24 4.72
C LEU A 166 -7.31 4.15 3.79
N LEU A 167 -7.48 2.86 4.12
CA LEU A 167 -7.04 1.76 3.26
C LEU A 167 -7.86 1.70 1.96
N LEU A 168 -9.17 1.96 2.02
CA LEU A 168 -10.03 2.04 0.83
C LEU A 168 -9.61 3.23 -0.06
N LYS A 169 -9.34 4.38 0.55
CA LYS A 169 -8.84 5.57 -0.16
C LYS A 169 -7.50 5.33 -0.85
N ALA A 170 -6.54 4.73 -0.14
CA ALA A 170 -5.24 4.38 -0.71
C ALA A 170 -5.38 3.37 -1.87
N SER A 171 -6.25 2.38 -1.73
CA SER A 171 -6.59 1.43 -2.79
C SER A 171 -7.21 2.13 -4.00
N GLY A 172 -8.10 3.10 -3.78
CA GLY A 172 -8.72 3.92 -4.82
C GLY A 172 -7.72 4.67 -5.68
N TYR A 173 -6.75 5.36 -5.05
CA TYR A 173 -5.67 6.03 -5.78
C TYR A 173 -4.83 5.07 -6.61
N LEU A 174 -4.52 3.88 -6.09
CA LEU A 174 -3.70 2.89 -6.78
C LEU A 174 -4.45 2.20 -7.91
N ASP A 175 -5.74 1.93 -7.73
CA ASP A 175 -6.60 1.38 -8.78
C ASP A 175 -6.75 2.39 -9.93
N PHE A 176 -7.00 3.66 -9.63
CA PHE A 176 -7.03 4.72 -10.63
C PHE A 176 -5.69 4.87 -11.38
N CYS A 177 -4.56 4.73 -10.68
CA CYS A 177 -3.25 4.69 -11.34
C CYS A 177 -3.19 3.59 -12.41
N VAL A 178 -3.73 2.40 -12.12
CA VAL A 178 -3.69 1.25 -13.04
C VAL A 178 -4.69 1.41 -14.19
N GLN A 179 -5.94 1.73 -13.88
CA GLN A 179 -7.04 1.75 -14.84
C GLN A 179 -7.00 2.99 -15.75
N ASP A 180 -6.68 4.16 -15.19
CA ASP A 180 -6.88 5.45 -15.86
C ASP A 180 -5.57 6.16 -16.20
N VAL A 181 -4.48 5.93 -15.46
CA VAL A 181 -3.21 6.65 -15.70
C VAL A 181 -2.26 5.83 -16.56
N LEU A 182 -1.98 4.57 -16.18
CA LEU A 182 -1.02 3.73 -16.90
C LEU A 182 -1.42 3.51 -18.37
N VAL A 183 -2.71 3.49 -18.70
CA VAL A 183 -3.20 3.31 -20.08
C VAL A 183 -2.71 4.41 -21.03
N HIS A 184 -2.35 5.59 -20.52
CA HIS A 184 -1.85 6.71 -21.31
C HIS A 184 -0.34 6.72 -21.49
N LEU A 185 0.41 5.90 -20.75
CA LEU A 185 1.87 5.81 -20.90
C LEU A 185 2.26 4.90 -22.09
N PRO A 186 3.08 5.40 -23.03
CA PRO A 186 3.67 4.60 -24.08
C PRO A 186 4.47 3.39 -23.55
N PRO A 187 4.57 2.27 -24.31
CA PRO A 187 5.30 1.08 -23.88
C PRO A 187 6.77 1.33 -23.53
N ASP A 188 7.45 2.22 -24.25
CA ASP A 188 8.85 2.55 -23.99
C ASP A 188 9.03 3.33 -22.69
N ILE A 189 8.03 4.12 -22.27
CA ILE A 189 8.00 4.78 -20.96
C ILE A 189 7.67 3.77 -19.86
N LYS A 190 6.66 2.90 -20.07
CA LYS A 190 6.31 1.82 -19.12
C LYS A 190 7.50 0.95 -18.76
N ASN A 191 8.32 0.59 -19.76
CA ASN A 191 9.51 -0.23 -19.55
C ASN A 191 10.66 0.50 -18.82
N LYS A 192 10.61 1.83 -18.75
CA LYS A 192 11.57 2.67 -18.03
C LYS A 192 11.04 3.12 -16.66
N LEU A 193 9.82 2.73 -16.30
CA LEU A 193 9.27 3.08 -15.01
C LEU A 193 10.14 2.48 -13.89
N PRO A 194 10.27 3.19 -12.77
CA PRO A 194 10.74 2.58 -11.54
C PRO A 194 9.93 1.32 -11.21
N LYS A 195 10.60 0.30 -10.65
CA LYS A 195 9.95 -0.99 -10.35
C LYS A 195 8.75 -0.86 -9.43
N ASP A 196 8.81 0.09 -8.50
CA ASP A 196 7.73 0.44 -7.56
C ASP A 196 6.48 1.03 -8.25
N LEU A 197 6.60 1.51 -9.49
CA LEU A 197 5.49 2.03 -10.30
C LEU A 197 5.02 1.06 -11.39
N HIS A 198 5.51 -0.18 -11.41
CA HIS A 198 5.01 -1.19 -12.33
C HIS A 198 3.60 -1.63 -11.95
N GLN A 199 2.78 -1.95 -12.97
CA GLN A 199 1.38 -2.34 -12.80
C GLN A 199 1.17 -3.41 -11.72
N GLY A 200 1.92 -4.52 -11.76
CA GLY A 200 1.78 -5.59 -10.78
C GLY A 200 2.12 -5.15 -9.34
N ILE A 201 2.99 -4.17 -9.15
CA ILE A 201 3.27 -3.61 -7.81
C ILE A 201 2.14 -2.70 -7.34
N LEU A 202 1.58 -1.87 -8.23
CA LEU A 202 0.43 -1.02 -7.91
C LEU A 202 -0.81 -1.86 -7.57
N GLU A 203 -1.11 -2.87 -8.39
CA GLU A 203 -2.18 -3.84 -8.16
C GLU A 203 -1.97 -4.60 -6.84
N ALA A 204 -0.75 -5.09 -6.60
CA ALA A 204 -0.42 -5.77 -5.34
C ALA A 204 -0.64 -4.89 -4.13
N THR A 205 -0.24 -3.61 -4.21
CA THR A 205 -0.34 -2.66 -3.09
C THR A 205 -1.79 -2.23 -2.85
N SER A 206 -2.57 -2.03 -3.91
CA SER A 206 -4.01 -1.77 -3.82
C SER A 206 -4.71 -2.94 -3.13
N ASN A 207 -4.44 -4.15 -3.60
CA ASN A 207 -5.07 -5.36 -3.09
C ASN A 207 -4.59 -5.71 -1.67
N GLN A 208 -3.35 -5.37 -1.31
CA GLN A 208 -2.87 -5.42 0.09
C GLN A 208 -3.74 -4.57 1.01
N ALA A 209 -4.07 -3.33 0.60
CA ALA A 209 -4.86 -2.43 1.42
C ALA A 209 -6.27 -2.99 1.67
N LEU A 210 -6.92 -3.57 0.65
CA LEU A 210 -8.21 -4.26 0.79
C LEU A 210 -8.13 -5.49 1.71
N ALA A 211 -7.05 -6.28 1.60
CA ALA A 211 -6.81 -7.42 2.48
C ALA A 211 -6.71 -6.99 3.95
N GLN A 212 -5.91 -5.96 4.23
CA GLN A 212 -5.74 -5.43 5.58
C GLN A 212 -7.02 -4.78 6.12
N GLY A 213 -7.78 -4.08 5.27
CA GLY A 213 -9.09 -3.54 5.64
C GLY A 213 -10.06 -4.66 6.06
N THR A 214 -10.05 -5.77 5.33
CA THR A 214 -10.88 -6.96 5.64
C THR A 214 -10.47 -7.60 6.97
N GLU A 215 -9.17 -7.70 7.26
CA GLU A 215 -8.68 -8.18 8.56
C GLU A 215 -9.11 -7.27 9.72
N ILE A 216 -9.09 -5.95 9.52
CA ILE A 216 -9.54 -4.99 10.53
C ILE A 216 -11.05 -5.11 10.75
N GLN A 217 -11.84 -5.29 9.68
CA GLN A 217 -13.27 -5.59 9.80
C GLN A 217 -13.54 -6.89 10.57
N LEU A 218 -12.71 -7.93 10.39
CA LEU A 218 -12.76 -9.14 11.22
C LEU A 218 -12.45 -8.83 12.69
N GLY A 219 -11.49 -7.96 12.97
CA GLY A 219 -11.20 -7.44 14.30
C GLY A 219 -12.42 -6.79 14.95
N LEU A 220 -13.06 -5.86 14.24
CA LEU A 220 -14.30 -5.21 14.68
C LEU A 220 -15.44 -6.23 14.90
N ALA A 221 -15.55 -7.24 14.04
CA ALA A 221 -16.53 -8.32 14.19
C ALA A 221 -16.26 -9.19 15.43
N LEU A 222 -15.01 -9.29 15.91
CA LEU A 222 -14.71 -10.01 17.15
C LEU A 222 -15.19 -9.26 18.40
N GLU A 223 -15.16 -7.94 18.36
CA GLU A 223 -15.61 -7.07 19.45
C GLU A 223 -17.14 -6.89 19.46
N SER A 224 -17.80 -7.14 18.33
CA SER A 224 -19.25 -7.04 18.19
C SER A 224 -19.99 -8.26 18.73
N GLN A 225 -20.97 -8.02 19.62
CA GLN A 225 -21.90 -9.05 20.09
C GLN A 225 -22.86 -9.56 18.99
N ASN A 226 -23.06 -8.76 17.94
CA ASN A 226 -24.01 -9.06 16.87
C ASN A 226 -23.38 -9.83 15.70
N ALA A 227 -22.05 -9.91 15.64
CA ALA A 227 -21.36 -10.56 14.54
C ALA A 227 -21.40 -12.10 14.68
N THR A 228 -22.08 -12.74 13.73
CA THR A 228 -22.20 -14.20 13.68
C THR A 228 -20.88 -14.87 13.30
N LEU A 229 -20.75 -16.17 13.61
CA LEU A 229 -19.62 -16.97 13.18
C LEU A 229 -19.50 -17.03 11.65
N SER A 230 -20.63 -17.03 10.93
CA SER A 230 -20.63 -17.00 9.46
C SER A 230 -19.99 -15.73 8.92
N VAL A 231 -20.25 -14.58 9.55
CA VAL A 231 -19.60 -13.30 9.20
C VAL A 231 -18.09 -13.37 9.45
N LYS A 232 -17.67 -13.89 10.61
CA LYS A 232 -16.24 -14.04 10.96
C LYS A 232 -15.51 -14.95 9.99
N ARG A 233 -16.10 -16.11 9.65
CA ARG A 233 -15.56 -17.02 8.63
C ARG A 233 -15.45 -16.36 7.27
N ARG A 234 -16.52 -15.68 6.83
CA ARG A 234 -16.55 -14.98 5.53
C ARG A 234 -15.41 -13.96 5.43
N LEU A 235 -15.30 -13.04 6.38
CA LEU A 235 -14.24 -12.03 6.40
C LEU A 235 -12.84 -12.66 6.39
N ALA A 236 -12.62 -13.72 7.18
CA ALA A 236 -11.35 -14.43 7.17
C ALA A 236 -11.02 -15.06 5.80
N CYS A 237 -12.01 -15.66 5.12
CA CYS A 237 -11.83 -16.26 3.80
C CYS A 237 -11.66 -15.20 2.68
N GLU A 238 -12.33 -14.05 2.79
CA GLU A 238 -12.10 -12.90 1.90
C GLU A 238 -10.66 -12.38 2.04
N ALA A 239 -10.14 -12.24 3.26
CA ALA A 239 -8.75 -11.84 3.49
C ALA A 239 -7.74 -12.82 2.85
N VAL A 240 -7.99 -14.13 2.94
CA VAL A 240 -7.19 -15.16 2.24
C VAL A 240 -7.21 -14.94 0.73
N SER A 241 -8.39 -14.68 0.18
CA SER A 241 -8.59 -14.49 -1.27
C SER A 241 -7.86 -13.25 -1.77
N TYR A 242 -7.94 -12.14 -1.06
CA TYR A 242 -7.16 -10.94 -1.37
C TYR A 242 -5.66 -11.23 -1.34
N TYR A 243 -5.13 -11.78 -0.25
CA TYR A 243 -3.69 -12.04 -0.19
C TYR A 243 -3.22 -13.07 -1.24
N ALA A 244 -4.03 -14.05 -1.61
CA ALA A 244 -3.73 -14.95 -2.71
C ALA A 244 -3.60 -14.21 -4.05
N GLN A 245 -4.55 -13.31 -4.36
CA GLN A 245 -4.49 -12.46 -5.56
C GLN A 245 -3.24 -11.55 -5.53
N THR A 246 -2.92 -10.96 -4.37
CA THR A 246 -1.70 -10.15 -4.20
C THR A 246 -0.44 -10.95 -4.49
N LEU A 247 -0.35 -12.21 -4.02
CA LEU A 247 0.78 -13.08 -4.34
C LEU A 247 0.89 -13.36 -5.84
N CYS A 248 -0.23 -13.50 -6.56
CA CYS A 248 -0.22 -13.66 -8.02
C CYS A 248 0.37 -12.42 -8.71
N PHE A 249 -0.04 -11.20 -8.34
CA PHE A 249 0.54 -9.97 -8.87
C PHE A 249 2.04 -9.87 -8.62
N LEU A 250 2.49 -10.30 -7.43
CA LEU A 250 3.91 -10.34 -7.05
C LEU A 250 4.69 -11.57 -7.56
N SER A 251 4.07 -12.49 -8.31
CA SER A 251 4.76 -13.68 -8.85
C SER A 251 5.15 -13.54 -10.32
N GLY A 252 4.70 -12.47 -10.99
CA GLY A 252 4.94 -12.25 -12.42
C GLY A 252 6.37 -11.82 -12.79
N ASP A 253 7.20 -11.41 -11.82
CA ASP A 253 8.55 -10.91 -12.07
C ASP A 253 9.56 -11.61 -11.15
N ASN A 254 10.48 -12.39 -11.73
CA ASN A 254 11.47 -13.15 -10.97
C ASN A 254 12.65 -12.30 -10.46
N ASN A 255 12.67 -10.99 -10.77
CA ASN A 255 13.79 -10.08 -10.49
C ASN A 255 13.48 -9.06 -9.37
N PHE A 256 12.65 -9.41 -8.40
CA PHE A 256 12.39 -8.57 -7.23
C PHE A 256 13.61 -8.53 -6.29
N HIS A 257 14.22 -7.35 -6.18
CA HIS A 257 15.27 -7.01 -5.21
C HIS A 257 14.77 -5.90 -4.27
N GLY A 258 15.47 -5.71 -3.15
CA GLY A 258 15.17 -4.64 -2.18
C GLY A 258 13.73 -4.69 -1.67
N THR A 259 13.06 -3.54 -1.75
CA THR A 259 11.72 -3.29 -1.22
C THR A 259 10.63 -4.23 -1.74
N ALA A 260 10.65 -4.59 -3.03
CA ALA A 260 9.65 -5.50 -3.59
C ALA A 260 9.75 -6.92 -2.98
N LYS A 261 10.95 -7.37 -2.64
CA LYS A 261 11.15 -8.62 -1.91
C LYS A 261 10.59 -8.52 -0.49
N LYS A 262 10.76 -7.38 0.18
CA LYS A 262 10.19 -7.15 1.51
C LYS A 262 8.66 -7.11 1.48
N HIS A 263 8.06 -6.50 0.45
CA HIS A 263 6.62 -6.55 0.20
C HIS A 263 6.12 -7.99 0.05
N LEU A 264 6.80 -8.83 -0.75
CA LEU A 264 6.45 -10.26 -0.87
C LEU A 264 6.51 -11.00 0.47
N LEU A 265 7.52 -10.72 1.30
CA LEU A 265 7.63 -11.32 2.64
C LEU A 265 6.47 -10.89 3.56
N PHE A 266 6.08 -9.61 3.50
CA PHE A 266 4.93 -9.11 4.23
C PHE A 266 3.64 -9.84 3.83
N ILE A 267 3.37 -9.92 2.52
CA ILE A 267 2.17 -10.60 1.99
C ILE A 267 2.16 -12.08 2.37
N LYS A 268 3.30 -12.78 2.28
CA LYS A 268 3.39 -14.19 2.71
C LYS A 268 3.07 -14.36 4.19
N TRP A 269 3.59 -13.49 5.06
CA TRP A 269 3.27 -13.53 6.47
C TRP A 269 1.77 -13.34 6.70
N LYS A 270 1.19 -12.27 6.14
CA LYS A 270 -0.23 -11.95 6.31
C LYS A 270 -1.16 -12.99 5.71
N TYR A 271 -0.81 -13.59 4.58
CA TYR A 271 -1.53 -14.70 3.98
C TYR A 271 -1.64 -15.91 4.91
N LEU A 272 -0.56 -16.27 5.62
CA LEU A 272 -0.57 -17.37 6.58
C LEU A 272 -1.47 -17.05 7.78
N GLU A 273 -1.44 -15.82 8.29
CA GLU A 273 -2.33 -15.37 9.36
C GLU A 273 -3.81 -15.42 8.94
N ALA A 274 -4.13 -14.90 7.75
CA ALA A 274 -5.48 -14.94 7.19
C ALA A 274 -5.96 -16.39 7.00
N LYS A 275 -5.11 -17.30 6.50
CA LYS A 275 -5.44 -18.72 6.36
C LYS A 275 -5.70 -19.38 7.70
N ALA A 276 -4.89 -19.09 8.72
CA ALA A 276 -5.10 -19.61 10.06
C ALA A 276 -6.46 -19.15 10.62
N ALA A 277 -6.82 -17.87 10.43
CA ALA A 277 -8.12 -17.33 10.81
C ALA A 277 -9.27 -18.04 10.08
N ALA A 278 -9.13 -18.24 8.77
CA ALA A 278 -10.14 -18.86 7.93
C ALA A 278 -10.41 -20.31 8.36
N TYR A 279 -9.36 -21.12 8.52
CA TYR A 279 -9.50 -22.49 8.99
C TYR A 279 -10.04 -22.57 10.41
N TYR A 280 -9.63 -21.67 11.31
CA TYR A 280 -10.17 -21.65 12.67
C TYR A 280 -11.69 -21.42 12.69
N TYR A 281 -12.20 -20.38 12.02
CA TYR A 281 -13.64 -20.13 11.99
C TYR A 281 -14.41 -21.15 11.15
N HIS A 282 -13.79 -21.71 10.10
CA HIS A 282 -14.36 -22.80 9.32
C HIS A 282 -14.53 -24.07 10.17
N GLY A 283 -13.48 -24.45 10.91
CA GLY A 283 -13.51 -25.57 11.85
C GLY A 283 -14.58 -25.41 12.92
N ILE A 284 -14.75 -24.21 13.51
CA ILE A 284 -15.84 -23.94 14.48
C ILE A 284 -17.22 -24.18 13.85
N ILE A 285 -17.42 -23.83 12.59
CA ILE A 285 -18.70 -24.03 11.91
C ILE A 285 -18.94 -25.51 11.61
N ILE A 286 -17.94 -26.22 11.08
CA ILE A 286 -18.02 -27.65 10.81
C ILE A 286 -18.30 -28.42 12.11
N ASP A 287 -17.63 -28.08 13.21
CA ASP A 287 -17.76 -28.75 14.51
C ASP A 287 -19.18 -28.73 15.09
N LYS A 288 -20.06 -27.86 14.58
CA LYS A 288 -21.49 -27.85 14.93
C LYS A 288 -22.31 -28.93 14.22
N GLY A 289 -21.74 -29.61 13.24
CA GLY A 289 -22.34 -30.78 12.60
C GLY A 289 -22.52 -31.93 13.59
N THR A 290 -23.44 -32.83 13.28
CA THR A 290 -23.78 -33.98 14.15
C THR A 290 -23.06 -35.26 13.76
N GLU A 291 -22.44 -35.31 12.58
CA GLU A 291 -21.76 -36.50 12.07
C GLU A 291 -20.33 -36.59 12.59
N PRO A 292 -19.81 -37.81 12.90
CA PRO A 292 -18.42 -38.01 13.32
C PRO A 292 -17.38 -37.40 12.35
N SER A 293 -17.65 -37.51 11.05
CA SER A 293 -16.86 -36.92 9.96
C SER A 293 -16.69 -35.40 10.08
N CYS A 294 -17.71 -34.70 10.59
CA CYS A 294 -17.65 -33.26 10.86
C CYS A 294 -16.63 -32.98 11.95
N HIS A 295 -16.62 -33.76 13.03
CA HIS A 295 -15.67 -33.57 14.13
C HIS A 295 -14.23 -33.88 13.70
N VAL A 296 -14.01 -34.92 12.88
CA VAL A 296 -12.70 -35.20 12.28
C VAL A 296 -12.23 -34.03 11.41
N SER A 297 -13.09 -33.55 10.50
CA SER A 297 -12.77 -32.42 9.62
C SER A 297 -12.48 -31.14 10.42
N ALA A 298 -13.24 -30.89 11.49
CA ALA A 298 -13.01 -29.74 12.36
C ALA A 298 -11.65 -29.81 13.07
N VAL A 299 -11.25 -30.98 13.57
CA VAL A 299 -9.92 -31.17 14.17
C VAL A 299 -8.82 -30.93 13.13
N CYS A 300 -8.97 -31.43 11.91
CA CYS A 300 -8.04 -31.14 10.81
C CYS A 300 -7.92 -29.62 10.57
N CYS A 301 -9.02 -28.87 10.55
CA CYS A 301 -8.98 -27.41 10.45
C CYS A 301 -8.22 -26.75 11.62
N PHE A 302 -8.46 -27.19 12.86
CA PHE A 302 -7.80 -26.59 14.03
C PHE A 302 -6.29 -26.85 14.06
N LEU A 303 -5.87 -28.07 13.69
CA LEU A 303 -4.46 -28.42 13.56
C LEU A 303 -3.78 -27.62 12.45
N ALA A 304 -4.43 -27.50 11.28
CA ALA A 304 -3.91 -26.68 10.19
C ALA A 304 -3.80 -25.20 10.59
N ALA A 305 -4.81 -24.66 11.30
CA ALA A 305 -4.75 -23.29 11.81
C ALA A 305 -3.59 -23.07 12.79
N GLU A 306 -3.31 -24.03 13.67
CA GLU A 306 -2.19 -23.97 14.61
C GLU A 306 -0.83 -24.02 13.91
N GLU A 307 -0.67 -24.91 12.92
CA GLU A 307 0.53 -25.00 12.09
C GLU A 307 0.77 -23.70 11.32
N LEU A 308 -0.26 -23.17 10.67
CA LEU A 308 -0.21 -21.89 9.93
C LEU A 308 0.17 -20.72 10.85
N LEU A 309 -0.32 -20.66 12.09
CA LEU A 309 0.11 -19.65 13.08
C LEU A 309 1.58 -19.81 13.47
N THR A 310 2.09 -21.04 13.49
CA THR A 310 3.50 -21.30 13.80
C THR A 310 4.39 -20.87 12.63
N GLU A 311 3.98 -21.15 11.40
CA GLU A 311 4.66 -20.70 10.20
C GLU A 311 4.59 -19.18 10.02
N SER A 312 3.45 -18.56 10.33
CA SER A 312 3.28 -17.11 10.20
C SER A 312 4.26 -16.33 11.09
N LYS A 313 4.59 -16.85 12.28
CA LYS A 313 5.62 -16.27 13.16
C LYS A 313 7.01 -16.29 12.51
N LYS A 314 7.36 -17.37 11.81
CA LYS A 314 8.63 -17.47 11.05
C LYS A 314 8.65 -16.50 9.87
N ALA A 315 7.54 -16.40 9.15
CA ALA A 315 7.38 -15.46 8.04
C ALA A 315 7.45 -13.99 8.53
N SER A 316 6.82 -13.67 9.66
CA SER A 316 6.91 -12.36 10.32
C SER A 316 8.35 -11.98 10.66
N LEU A 317 9.10 -12.91 11.24
CA LEU A 317 10.52 -12.70 11.54
C LEU A 317 11.34 -12.45 10.27
N SER A 318 11.07 -13.22 9.21
CA SER A 318 11.74 -13.06 7.91
C SER A 318 11.48 -11.68 7.30
N PHE A 319 10.23 -11.20 7.37
CA PHE A 319 9.87 -9.84 6.97
C PHE A 319 10.58 -8.77 7.83
N CYS A 320 10.60 -8.95 9.15
CA CYS A 320 11.20 -7.98 10.07
C CYS A 320 12.71 -7.84 9.87
N LEU A 321 13.40 -8.94 9.57
CA LEU A 321 14.84 -8.98 9.34
C LEU A 321 15.25 -8.53 7.92
N ALA A 322 14.32 -8.47 6.97
CA ALA A 322 14.59 -7.92 5.64
C ALA A 322 14.75 -6.40 5.72
N GLU A 323 15.71 -5.85 4.98
CA GLU A 323 15.93 -4.40 4.92
C GLU A 323 14.76 -3.65 4.26
N PRO A 324 14.39 -2.46 4.76
CA PRO A 324 14.92 -1.82 5.98
C PRO A 324 14.42 -2.53 7.25
N VAL A 325 15.30 -2.91 8.19
CA VAL A 325 14.89 -3.70 9.38
C VAL A 325 13.73 -3.06 10.15
N THR A 326 12.73 -3.86 10.51
CA THR A 326 11.54 -3.44 11.28
C THR A 326 11.38 -4.27 12.56
N ARG A 327 10.71 -3.72 13.56
CA ARG A 327 10.41 -4.42 14.80
C ARG A 327 9.19 -5.31 14.60
N THR A 328 9.22 -6.52 15.17
CA THR A 328 8.04 -7.37 15.25
C THR A 328 6.96 -6.68 16.08
N PRO A 329 5.79 -6.37 15.50
CA PRO A 329 4.71 -5.74 16.24
C PRO A 329 4.17 -6.70 17.32
N PRO A 330 3.82 -6.21 18.52
CA PRO A 330 3.09 -7.01 19.48
C PRO A 330 1.76 -7.50 18.87
N ALA A 331 1.36 -8.72 19.22
CA ALA A 331 0.09 -9.27 18.76
C ALA A 331 -1.09 -8.40 19.21
N TRP A 332 -1.96 -8.05 18.28
CA TRP A 332 -3.13 -7.19 18.51
C TRP A 332 -4.32 -7.65 17.65
N GLY A 333 -5.50 -7.09 17.89
CA GLY A 333 -6.71 -7.36 17.11
C GLY A 333 -7.00 -8.87 16.97
N VAL A 334 -7.29 -9.30 15.74
CA VAL A 334 -7.56 -10.70 15.39
C VAL A 334 -6.46 -11.64 15.87
N MET A 335 -5.19 -11.26 15.70
CA MET A 335 -4.06 -12.12 16.03
C MET A 335 -3.84 -12.29 17.52
N LYS A 336 -4.18 -11.28 18.36
CA LYS A 336 -4.20 -11.45 19.82
C LYS A 336 -5.19 -12.53 20.23
N HIS A 337 -6.38 -12.53 19.61
CA HIS A 337 -7.41 -13.53 19.85
C HIS A 337 -6.99 -14.92 19.37
N LEU A 338 -6.54 -15.05 18.11
CA LEU A 338 -6.22 -16.33 17.50
C LEU A 338 -5.00 -17.01 18.13
N ASN A 339 -3.94 -16.27 18.47
CA ASN A 339 -2.77 -16.83 19.13
C ASN A 339 -3.10 -17.50 20.47
N LYS A 340 -4.19 -17.07 21.13
CA LYS A 340 -4.71 -17.72 22.34
C LYS A 340 -5.67 -18.86 22.01
N LYS A 341 -6.65 -18.60 21.15
CA LYS A 341 -7.78 -19.51 20.94
C LYS A 341 -7.50 -20.70 20.05
N VAL A 342 -6.63 -20.56 19.06
CA VAL A 342 -6.33 -21.65 18.13
C VAL A 342 -5.64 -22.82 18.88
N PRO A 343 -4.55 -22.62 19.65
CA PRO A 343 -3.92 -23.73 20.37
C PRO A 343 -4.82 -24.36 21.44
N GLU A 344 -5.56 -23.54 22.20
CA GLU A 344 -6.53 -24.01 23.20
C GLU A 344 -7.59 -24.94 22.56
N THR A 345 -8.10 -24.53 21.40
CA THR A 345 -9.16 -25.28 20.70
C THR A 345 -8.60 -26.53 20.04
N ALA A 346 -7.45 -26.44 19.37
CA ALA A 346 -6.78 -27.57 18.73
C ALA A 346 -6.47 -28.67 19.75
N ALA A 347 -5.87 -28.33 20.89
CA ALA A 347 -5.56 -29.29 21.95
C ALA A 347 -6.82 -29.94 22.52
N LYS A 348 -7.82 -29.12 22.90
CA LYS A 348 -9.09 -29.62 23.47
C LYS A 348 -9.83 -30.55 22.52
N LYS A 349 -9.93 -30.16 21.24
CA LYS A 349 -10.69 -30.90 20.23
C LYS A 349 -9.97 -32.17 19.79
N SER A 350 -8.64 -32.13 19.69
CA SER A 350 -7.83 -33.33 19.45
C SER A 350 -7.94 -34.33 20.60
N GLN A 351 -7.99 -33.86 21.86
CA GLN A 351 -8.21 -34.75 22.99
C GLN A 351 -9.63 -35.36 22.98
N MET A 352 -10.64 -34.56 22.65
CA MET A 352 -12.03 -34.99 22.63
C MET A 352 -12.34 -36.00 21.52
N TYR A 353 -11.79 -35.78 20.32
CA TYR A 353 -12.10 -36.58 19.13
C TYR A 353 -10.92 -37.42 18.63
N GLY A 354 -9.83 -37.52 19.40
CA GLY A 354 -8.63 -38.27 19.00
C GLY A 354 -8.91 -39.72 18.66
N TYR A 355 -9.88 -40.34 19.35
CA TYR A 355 -10.33 -41.70 19.03
C TYR A 355 -10.94 -41.83 17.62
N LEU A 356 -11.64 -40.78 17.14
CA LEU A 356 -12.19 -40.75 15.78
C LEU A 356 -11.07 -40.62 14.76
N LEU A 357 -10.06 -39.80 15.04
CA LEU A 357 -8.90 -39.66 14.15
C LEU A 357 -8.20 -40.99 13.92
N ASP A 358 -8.09 -41.84 14.96
CA ASP A 358 -7.42 -43.14 14.87
C ASP A 358 -8.25 -44.20 14.11
N GLN A 359 -9.57 -44.07 14.13
CA GLN A 359 -10.52 -44.95 13.44
C GLN A 359 -10.75 -44.53 11.97
N GLU A 360 -10.79 -43.23 11.69
CA GLU A 360 -11.11 -42.65 10.39
C GLU A 360 -9.85 -42.09 9.69
N LYS A 361 -8.81 -42.91 9.55
CA LYS A 361 -7.54 -42.49 8.92
C LYS A 361 -7.69 -41.97 7.50
N ASP A 362 -8.64 -42.52 6.74
CA ASP A 362 -8.93 -42.13 5.35
C ASP A 362 -9.67 -40.78 5.25
N LEU A 363 -10.20 -40.26 6.36
CA LEU A 363 -10.94 -38.98 6.43
C LEU A 363 -10.10 -37.82 6.98
N ARG A 364 -8.80 -38.02 7.23
CA ARG A 364 -7.85 -36.98 7.65
C ARG A 364 -7.45 -36.06 6.49
N VAL A 365 -8.42 -35.54 5.76
CA VAL A 365 -8.22 -34.58 4.67
C VAL A 365 -8.57 -33.19 5.22
N LEU A 366 -7.69 -32.22 5.03
CA LEU A 366 -7.99 -30.83 5.34
C LEU A 366 -9.08 -30.35 4.38
N PRO A 367 -10.28 -29.98 4.86
CA PRO A 367 -11.35 -29.52 3.97
C PRO A 367 -10.96 -28.22 3.28
N ASP A 368 -11.46 -28.02 2.07
CA ASP A 368 -11.25 -26.78 1.33
C ASP A 368 -11.95 -25.59 2.02
N LEU A 369 -11.29 -24.43 1.98
CA LEU A 369 -11.89 -23.20 2.45
C LEU A 369 -12.99 -22.74 1.48
N PRO A 370 -14.13 -22.25 2.00
CA PRO A 370 -15.19 -21.71 1.16
C PRO A 370 -14.76 -20.39 0.51
N GLU A 371 -15.11 -20.23 -0.76
CA GLU A 371 -14.93 -18.98 -1.51
C GLU A 371 -16.12 -18.04 -1.30
N PHE A 372 -15.85 -16.75 -1.19
CA PHE A 372 -16.87 -15.71 -1.05
C PHE A 372 -16.61 -14.56 -2.02
N GLN A 373 -17.67 -13.86 -2.38
CA GLN A 373 -17.53 -12.59 -3.07
C GLN A 373 -16.80 -11.59 -2.18
N LEU A 374 -15.81 -10.92 -2.75
CA LEU A 374 -15.03 -9.88 -2.09
C LEU A 374 -15.89 -8.63 -1.85
N SER A 375 -15.99 -8.22 -0.58
CA SER A 375 -16.92 -7.16 -0.15
C SER A 375 -16.32 -5.76 -0.29
N LEU A 376 -15.07 -5.59 0.14
CA LEU A 376 -14.35 -4.33 -0.02
C LEU A 376 -14.01 -4.10 -1.50
N LYS A 377 -13.89 -2.84 -1.88
CA LYS A 377 -13.44 -2.42 -3.21
C LYS A 377 -12.62 -1.14 -3.05
N PRO A 378 -11.73 -0.82 -4.00
CA PRO A 378 -11.11 0.49 -4.05
C PRO A 378 -12.18 1.59 -3.92
N GLU A 379 -11.90 2.65 -3.18
CA GLU A 379 -12.78 3.82 -3.17
C GLU A 379 -12.78 4.46 -4.56
N ASP A 380 -13.96 4.81 -5.07
CA ASP A 380 -14.08 5.48 -6.37
C ASP A 380 -13.31 6.81 -6.30
N TYR A 381 -12.31 6.96 -7.16
CA TYR A 381 -11.51 8.17 -7.24
C TYR A 381 -11.65 8.82 -8.62
N THR A 382 -11.80 10.14 -8.62
CA THR A 382 -11.82 10.96 -9.82
C THR A 382 -10.80 12.09 -9.67
N LEU A 383 -10.09 12.39 -10.76
CA LEU A 383 -9.20 13.56 -10.78
C LEU A 383 -9.99 14.85 -10.53
N PRO A 384 -9.37 15.84 -9.87
CA PRO A 384 -9.98 17.16 -9.77
C PRO A 384 -10.15 17.78 -11.16
N GLU A 385 -11.08 18.73 -11.28
CA GLU A 385 -11.17 19.57 -12.46
C GLU A 385 -9.86 20.34 -12.68
N ALA A 386 -9.52 20.57 -13.95
CA ALA A 386 -8.34 21.37 -14.24
C ALA A 386 -8.56 22.81 -13.75
N ASP A 387 -7.51 23.41 -13.20
CA ASP A 387 -7.53 24.81 -12.77
C ASP A 387 -7.98 25.73 -13.92
N SER A 388 -8.87 26.68 -13.62
CA SER A 388 -9.42 27.62 -14.61
C SER A 388 -8.37 28.45 -15.35
N THR A 389 -7.14 28.52 -14.84
CA THR A 389 -6.01 29.14 -15.54
C THR A 389 -5.62 28.43 -16.85
N TRP A 390 -6.10 27.20 -17.07
CA TRP A 390 -5.98 26.47 -18.34
C TRP A 390 -7.00 26.91 -19.40
N ASP A 391 -8.05 27.66 -19.03
CA ASP A 391 -9.05 28.19 -19.96
C ASP A 391 -8.46 29.39 -20.72
N ILE A 392 -7.53 29.11 -21.63
CA ILE A 392 -6.87 30.11 -22.46
C ILE A 392 -7.85 30.56 -23.55
N PRO A 393 -8.27 31.85 -23.59
CA PRO A 393 -9.13 32.33 -24.65
C PRO A 393 -8.37 32.36 -25.99
N GLY A 394 -8.73 31.47 -26.92
CA GLY A 394 -8.54 31.72 -28.35
C GLY A 394 -7.18 31.45 -29.00
N GLN A 395 -6.29 30.62 -28.44
CA GLN A 395 -5.07 30.19 -29.15
C GLN A 395 -4.90 28.68 -29.12
N SER A 396 -5.16 28.04 -30.26
CA SER A 396 -4.56 26.73 -30.50
C SER A 396 -3.05 26.95 -30.64
N LEU A 397 -2.23 26.27 -29.83
CA LEU A 397 -0.76 26.33 -29.86
C LEU A 397 -0.14 26.02 -31.24
N LYS A 398 -0.94 25.60 -32.23
CA LYS A 398 -0.51 25.44 -33.63
C LYS A 398 -0.04 26.73 -34.31
N GLU A 399 -0.41 27.91 -33.81
CA GLU A 399 -0.05 29.17 -34.49
C GLU A 399 1.40 29.61 -34.18
N HIS A 400 1.95 29.29 -33.01
CA HIS A 400 3.33 29.67 -32.64
C HIS A 400 4.43 28.84 -33.34
N LEU A 401 4.08 27.77 -34.06
CA LEU A 401 5.04 26.95 -34.82
C LEU A 401 5.21 27.41 -36.28
N LYS A 402 4.43 28.39 -36.75
CA LYS A 402 4.49 28.86 -38.15
C LYS A 402 5.26 30.17 -38.34
N ASP A 403 5.56 30.91 -37.28
CA ASP A 403 6.24 32.21 -37.40
C ASP A 403 7.77 32.11 -37.58
N GLY A 404 8.31 30.91 -37.85
CA GLY A 404 9.74 30.65 -38.04
C GLY A 404 10.18 30.40 -39.48
N GLU A 405 9.26 30.32 -40.44
CA GLU A 405 9.57 30.07 -41.87
C GLU A 405 9.05 31.22 -42.73
N GLU A 406 9.67 32.40 -42.68
CA GLU A 406 9.62 33.37 -43.80
C GLU A 406 10.69 34.46 -43.62
N THR A 407 11.94 34.12 -43.90
CA THR A 407 12.92 35.06 -44.46
C THR A 407 13.84 34.28 -45.41
N ASP A 408 13.57 34.39 -46.70
CA ASP A 408 14.56 34.39 -47.78
C ASP A 408 14.02 35.21 -48.96
#